data_AF-A0A8J8FS52-F1
#
_entry.id   AF-A0A8J8FS52-F1
#
_cell.length_a   1.000
_cell.length_b   1.000
_cell.length_c   1.000
_cell.angle_alpha   90.00
_cell.angle_beta   90.00
_cell.angle_gamma   90.00
#
_symmetry.space_group_name_H-M   'P 1'
#
loop_
_entity.id
_entity.type
_entity.pdbx_description
1 polymer ?
#
loop_
_entity_poly.entity_id
_entity_poly.type
_entity_poly.pdbx_seq_one_letter_code
_entity_poly.pdbx_strand_id
1 'polypeptide(L)'
;CELRSPEEEGSIIRCKRHNLSLPEITNHLDTGKQVIKLAVNWTDRLSFIVDENLAIKRLKFLDLIQDQVADTDAEDEIARFDVDFSIMTFELANFLPRLLEIFGGENKV
;
A
#
# COMPACT_ATOMS: atom_id res chain seq x y z
N CYS A 1 -2.10 7.42 8.98
CA CYS A 1 -1.64 8.28 7.88
C CYS A 1 -0.64 9.30 8.41
N GLU A 2 0.02 10.03 7.52
CA GLU A 2 0.78 11.23 7.84
C GLU A 2 0.24 12.39 6.99
N LEU A 3 -0.06 13.52 7.65
CA LEU A 3 -0.54 14.74 7.03
C LEU A 3 0.53 15.83 7.21
N ARG A 4 0.75 16.66 6.19
CA ARG A 4 1.72 17.76 6.23
C ARG A 4 1.11 19.06 5.70
N SER A 5 1.42 20.19 6.33
CA SER A 5 1.14 21.51 5.74
C SER A 5 2.03 21.74 4.50
N PRO A 6 1.57 22.48 3.48
CA PRO A 6 2.33 22.65 2.23
C PRO A 6 3.58 23.55 2.35
N GLU A 7 3.74 24.27 3.45
CA GLU A 7 4.88 25.16 3.71
C GLU A 7 6.19 24.38 3.93
N GLU A 8 7.35 24.98 3.61
CA GLU A 8 8.69 24.33 3.67
C GLU A 8 9.08 23.81 5.07
N GLU A 9 8.47 24.35 6.14
CA GLU A 9 8.56 23.86 7.52
C GLU A 9 7.17 23.54 8.10
N GLY A 10 6.29 23.06 7.23
CA GLY A 10 4.91 22.78 7.54
C GLY A 10 4.73 21.75 8.67
N SER A 11 3.75 22.00 9.54
CA SER A 11 3.40 21.07 10.63
C SER A 11 3.09 19.65 10.11
N ILE A 12 3.51 18.64 10.86
CA ILE A 12 3.27 17.22 10.56
C ILE A 12 2.35 16.60 11.61
N ILE A 13 1.32 15.89 11.16
CA ILE A 13 0.44 15.09 11.99
C ILE A 13 0.60 13.62 11.62
N ARG A 14 0.85 12.77 12.62
CA ARG A 14 0.98 11.31 12.45
C ARG A 14 -0.14 10.59 13.18
N CYS A 15 -1.02 9.96 12.42
CA CYS A 15 -2.12 9.17 12.94
C CYS A 15 -1.78 7.67 12.87
N LYS A 16 -1.83 6.99 14.02
CA LYS A 16 -1.55 5.54 14.15
C LYS A 16 -2.72 4.87 14.85
N ARG A 17 -3.20 3.74 14.30
CA ARG A 17 -4.37 3.00 14.82
C ARG A 17 -5.58 3.92 15.05
N HIS A 18 -5.86 4.77 14.05
CA HIS A 18 -6.94 5.76 14.10
C HIS A 18 -7.90 5.53 12.95
N ASN A 19 -9.19 5.73 13.18
CA ASN A 19 -10.18 5.70 12.11
C ASN A 19 -10.08 6.99 11.29
N LEU A 20 -9.68 6.85 10.02
CA LEU A 20 -9.44 8.00 9.14
C LEU A 20 -10.73 8.66 8.62
N SER A 21 -11.89 8.07 8.87
CA SER A 21 -13.20 8.61 8.47
C SER A 21 -13.81 9.55 9.50
N LEU A 22 -13.13 9.77 10.63
CA LEU A 22 -13.64 10.62 11.71
C LEU A 22 -13.43 12.12 11.40
N PRO A 23 -14.32 13.00 11.91
CA PRO A 23 -14.33 14.43 11.57
C PRO A 23 -13.01 15.16 11.83
N GLU A 24 -12.25 14.77 12.85
CA GLU A 24 -10.96 15.40 13.17
C GLU A 24 -9.93 15.22 12.05
N ILE A 25 -9.99 14.12 11.30
CA ILE A 25 -9.11 13.92 10.15
C ILE A 25 -9.55 14.81 8.99
N THR A 26 -10.85 14.89 8.73
CA THR A 26 -11.43 15.80 7.75
C THR A 26 -11.08 17.25 8.06
N ASN A 27 -11.18 17.69 9.32
CA ASN A 27 -10.81 19.04 9.74
C ASN A 27 -9.33 19.37 9.44
N HIS A 28 -8.43 18.40 9.55
CA HIS A 28 -7.03 18.61 9.17
C HIS A 28 -6.87 18.81 7.65
N LEU A 29 -7.64 18.10 6.84
CA LEU A 29 -7.67 18.29 5.39
C LEU A 29 -8.29 19.65 5.02
N ASP A 30 -9.39 20.02 5.65
CA ASP A 30 -10.11 21.30 5.42
C ASP A 30 -9.25 22.51 5.81
N THR A 31 -8.33 22.35 6.76
CA THR A 31 -7.33 23.36 7.13
C THR A 31 -6.09 23.35 6.22
N GLY A 32 -6.14 22.67 5.08
CA GLY A 32 -5.13 22.72 4.03
C GLY A 32 -3.97 21.73 4.18
N LYS A 33 -4.02 20.79 5.14
CA LYS A 33 -2.99 19.74 5.21
C LYS A 33 -3.23 18.69 4.13
N GLN A 34 -2.15 18.16 3.58
CA GLN A 34 -2.17 17.13 2.55
C GLN A 34 -1.71 15.79 3.11
N VAL A 35 -2.32 14.70 2.61
CA VAL A 35 -1.88 13.34 2.95
C VAL A 35 -0.58 13.05 2.23
N ILE A 36 0.48 12.78 2.98
CA ILE A 36 1.80 12.43 2.41
C ILE A 36 2.16 10.96 2.62
N LYS A 37 1.47 10.26 3.53
CA LYS A 37 1.55 8.81 3.68
C LYS A 37 0.20 8.21 4.07
N LEU A 38 -0.18 7.14 3.38
CA LEU A 38 -1.40 6.40 3.67
C LEU A 38 -1.10 4.90 3.79
N ALA A 39 -1.54 4.30 4.90
CA ALA A 39 -1.55 2.86 5.03
C ALA A 39 -2.85 2.34 4.40
N VAL A 40 -2.73 1.35 3.52
CA VAL A 40 -3.81 0.84 2.67
C VAL A 40 -3.89 -0.68 2.83
N ASN A 41 -5.11 -1.19 3.01
CA ASN A 41 -5.44 -2.58 2.71
C ASN A 41 -5.98 -2.61 1.28
N TRP A 42 -5.42 -3.48 0.47
CA TRP A 42 -5.77 -3.65 -0.93
C TRP A 42 -6.40 -5.02 -1.12
N THR A 43 -7.73 -4.99 -1.30
CA THR A 43 -8.59 -6.15 -1.59
C THR A 43 -8.34 -7.34 -0.67
N ASP A 44 -7.96 -7.11 0.59
CA ASP A 44 -7.57 -8.15 1.57
C ASP A 44 -6.46 -9.10 1.09
N ARG A 45 -5.70 -8.72 0.05
CA ARG A 45 -4.56 -9.47 -0.49
C ARG A 45 -3.23 -8.84 -0.11
N LEU A 46 -3.16 -7.51 -0.11
CA LEU A 46 -1.95 -6.76 0.22
C LEU A 46 -2.22 -5.71 1.29
N SER A 47 -1.24 -5.44 2.15
CA SER A 47 -1.20 -4.22 2.96
C SER A 47 0.13 -3.50 2.76
N PHE A 48 0.08 -2.18 2.63
CA PHE A 48 1.26 -1.37 2.39
C PHE A 48 1.05 0.07 2.85
N ILE A 49 2.12 0.86 2.83
CA ILE A 49 2.09 2.31 2.95
C ILE A 49 2.51 2.89 1.61
N VAL A 50 1.65 3.71 1.01
CA VAL A 50 2.00 4.56 -0.14
C VAL A 50 2.34 5.95 0.37
N ASP A 51 3.40 6.55 -0.18
CA ASP A 51 3.76 7.94 0.09
C ASP A 51 3.55 8.85 -1.13
N GLU A 52 3.77 10.15 -0.92
CA GLU A 52 3.63 11.19 -1.94
C GLU A 52 4.51 11.00 -3.19
N ASN A 53 5.55 10.18 -3.13
CA ASN A 53 6.40 9.85 -4.27
C ASN A 53 6.00 8.52 -4.93
N LEU A 54 4.81 8.00 -4.61
CA LEU A 54 4.33 6.68 -4.99
C LEU A 54 5.23 5.53 -4.53
N ALA A 55 6.06 5.73 -3.49
CA ALA A 55 6.87 4.65 -2.96
C ALA A 55 6.02 3.71 -2.11
N ILE A 56 6.07 2.41 -2.45
CA ILE A 56 5.38 1.34 -1.71
C ILE A 56 6.29 0.83 -0.58
N LYS A 57 5.90 1.10 0.66
CA LYS A 57 6.66 0.78 1.87
C LYS A 57 5.91 -0.24 2.71
N ARG A 58 6.66 -1.10 3.40
CA ARG A 58 6.11 -2.12 4.31
C ARG A 58 5.05 -2.99 3.64
N LEU A 59 5.28 -3.37 2.38
CA LEU A 59 4.42 -4.30 1.66
C LEU A 59 4.35 -5.63 2.42
N LYS A 60 3.14 -6.14 2.60
CA LYS A 60 2.86 -7.44 3.18
C LYS A 60 1.77 -8.13 2.37
N PHE A 61 1.98 -9.41 2.10
CA PHE A 61 0.96 -10.32 1.58
C PHE A 61 0.08 -10.78 2.74
N LEU A 62 -1.23 -10.62 2.59
CA LEU A 62 -2.23 -10.93 3.62
C LEU A 62 -2.68 -12.39 3.52
N ASP A 63 -3.55 -12.78 4.46
CA ASP A 63 -3.93 -14.17 4.71
C ASP A 63 -4.42 -14.89 3.44
N LEU A 64 -5.22 -14.23 2.59
CA LEU A 64 -5.68 -14.82 1.32
C LEU A 64 -4.54 -15.28 0.39
N ILE A 65 -3.38 -14.65 0.46
CA ILE A 65 -2.19 -15.05 -0.31
C ILE A 65 -1.40 -16.12 0.43
N GLN A 66 -1.27 -15.98 1.75
CA GLN A 66 -0.53 -16.94 2.57
C GLN A 66 -1.20 -18.32 2.54
N ASP A 67 -2.54 -18.36 2.57
CA ASP A 67 -3.32 -19.58 2.44
C ASP A 67 -3.10 -20.22 1.06
N GLN A 68 -3.10 -19.42 -0.01
CA GLN A 68 -2.83 -19.90 -1.37
C GLN A 68 -1.43 -20.52 -1.51
N VAL A 69 -0.43 -19.90 -0.87
CA VAL A 69 0.94 -20.44 -0.82
C VAL A 69 0.98 -21.75 -0.02
N ALA A 70 0.28 -21.81 1.13
CA ALA A 70 0.26 -22.97 2.00
C ALA A 70 -0.42 -24.19 1.35
N ASP A 71 -1.47 -23.96 0.55
CA ASP A 71 -2.22 -24.99 -0.18
C ASP A 71 -1.46 -25.52 -1.42
N THR A 72 -0.32 -24.90 -1.77
CA THR A 72 0.50 -25.35 -2.89
C THR A 72 1.59 -26.29 -2.40
N ASP A 73 1.57 -27.53 -2.90
CA ASP A 73 2.60 -28.53 -2.63
C ASP A 73 3.93 -28.14 -3.27
N ALA A 74 5.01 -28.30 -2.51
CA ALA A 74 6.38 -28.10 -2.97
C ALA A 74 7.25 -29.24 -2.46
N GLU A 75 8.03 -29.84 -3.36
CA GLU A 75 8.83 -31.03 -3.08
C GLU A 75 10.09 -30.72 -2.26
N ASP A 76 10.67 -29.53 -2.47
CA ASP A 76 11.86 -29.03 -1.77
C ASP A 76 11.83 -27.50 -1.60
N GLU A 77 12.89 -26.94 -1.00
CA GLU A 77 13.02 -25.50 -0.76
C GLU A 77 13.12 -24.67 -2.05
N ILE A 78 13.67 -25.24 -3.13
CA ILE A 78 13.80 -24.55 -4.42
C ILE A 78 12.40 -24.44 -5.05
N ALA A 79 11.66 -25.53 -5.08
CA ALA A 79 10.28 -25.56 -5.53
C ALA A 79 9.39 -24.62 -4.70
N ARG A 80 9.60 -24.55 -3.38
CA ARG A 80 8.86 -23.62 -2.51
C ARG A 80 9.14 -22.17 -2.88
N PHE A 81 10.41 -21.82 -3.12
CA PHE A 81 10.77 -20.48 -3.57
C PHE A 81 10.13 -20.13 -4.93
N ASP A 82 10.13 -21.07 -5.88
CA ASP A 82 9.52 -20.86 -7.20
C ASP A 82 8.01 -20.61 -7.09
N VAL A 83 7.32 -21.35 -6.21
CA VAL A 83 5.90 -21.14 -5.88
C VAL A 83 5.68 -19.75 -5.30
N ASP A 84 6.42 -19.40 -4.25
CA ASP A 84 6.29 -18.11 -3.55
C ASP A 84 6.55 -16.94 -4.51
N PHE A 85 7.59 -17.04 -5.33
CA PHE A 85 7.96 -16.03 -6.30
C PHE A 85 6.93 -15.88 -7.42
N SER A 86 6.38 -17.00 -7.90
CA SER A 86 5.34 -16.99 -8.93
C SER A 86 4.06 -16.33 -8.43
N ILE A 87 3.63 -16.65 -7.21
CA ILE A 87 2.44 -16.03 -6.59
C ILE A 87 2.70 -14.53 -6.33
N MET A 88 3.86 -14.20 -5.77
CA MET A 88 4.26 -12.81 -5.50
C MET A 88 4.23 -11.95 -6.79
N THR A 89 4.87 -12.43 -7.86
CA THR A 89 4.95 -11.69 -9.12
C THR A 89 3.59 -11.56 -9.79
N PHE A 90 2.74 -12.59 -9.71
CA PHE A 90 1.36 -12.52 -10.19
C PHE A 90 0.53 -11.45 -9.45
N GLU A 91 0.61 -11.40 -8.12
CA GLU A 91 -0.07 -10.38 -7.33
C GLU A 91 0.41 -8.97 -7.68
N LEU A 92 1.73 -8.78 -7.82
CA LEU A 92 2.30 -7.49 -8.21
C LEU A 92 1.90 -7.09 -9.64
N ALA A 93 1.82 -8.04 -10.56
CA ALA A 93 1.38 -7.79 -11.94
C ALA A 93 -0.07 -7.31 -12.01
N ASN A 94 -0.93 -7.73 -11.07
CA ASN A 94 -2.30 -7.23 -10.96
C ASN A 94 -2.38 -5.90 -10.20
N PHE A 95 -1.58 -5.77 -9.13
CA PHE A 95 -1.57 -4.60 -8.25
C PHE A 95 -1.01 -3.34 -8.93
N LEU A 96 0.17 -3.42 -9.55
CA LEU A 96 0.90 -2.25 -10.04
C LEU A 96 0.13 -1.49 -11.14
N PRO A 97 -0.40 -2.13 -12.19
CA PRO A 97 -1.15 -1.40 -13.22
C PRO A 97 -2.38 -0.70 -12.65
N ARG A 98 -3.10 -1.35 -11.74
CA ARG A 98 -4.29 -0.77 -11.12
C ARG A 98 -3.95 0.38 -10.19
N LEU A 99 -2.88 0.28 -9.43
CA LEU A 99 -2.37 1.38 -8.61
C LEU A 99 -2.07 2.60 -9.49
N LEU A 100 -1.31 2.40 -10.58
CA LEU A 100 -0.93 3.47 -11.49
C LEU A 100 -2.16 4.11 -12.14
N GLU A 101 -3.14 3.31 -12.56
CA GLU A 101 -4.40 3.80 -13.12
C GLU A 101 -5.14 4.74 -12.14
N ILE A 102 -5.19 4.39 -10.84
CA ILE A 102 -5.80 5.25 -9.80
C ILE A 102 -5.09 6.60 -9.70
N PHE A 103 -3.78 6.64 -9.93
CA PHE A 103 -2.98 7.87 -9.93
C PHE A 103 -2.91 8.57 -11.30
N GLY A 104 -3.74 8.17 -12.28
CA GLY A 104 -3.83 8.81 -13.59
C GLY A 104 -2.96 8.20 -14.68
N GLY A 105 -2.33 7.04 -14.42
CA GLY A 105 -1.49 6.30 -15.35
C GLY A 105 -0.02 6.73 -15.34
N GLU A 106 0.80 6.03 -16.12
CA GLU A 106 2.21 6.35 -16.29
C GLU A 106 2.41 7.47 -17.31
N ASN A 107 3.37 8.35 -17.05
CA ASN A 107 3.88 9.26 -18.06
C ASN A 107 4.51 8.42 -19.17
N LYS A 108 3.88 8.39 -20.34
CA LYS A 108 4.48 7.80 -21.54
C LYS A 108 5.66 8.69 -21.95
N VAL A 109 6.86 8.15 -21.82
CA VAL A 109 8.10 8.75 -22.34
C VAL A 109 8.10 8.69 -23.86
#